data_AF-A0A517SZI0-F1
#
_entry.id   AF-A0A517SZI0-F1
#
_cell.length_a   1.000
_cell.length_b   1.000
_cell.length_c   1.000
_cell.angle_alpha   90.00
_cell.angle_beta   90.00
_cell.angle_gamma   90.00
#
_symmetry.space_group_name_H-M   'P 1'
#
loop_
_entity.id
_entity.type
_entity.pdbx_description
1 polymer ?
#
loop_
_entity_poly.entity_id
_entity_poly.type
_entity_poly.pdbx_seq_one_letter_code
_entity_poly.pdbx_strand_id
1 'polypeptide(L)'
;MLKKAIVTGGAVALLSTLAVGLPAVSYLRCGVTSLTESANDAMPLEWKLKQARQMIGDLKPEIQKNAKRIATEKIEVTRLEKELKETDQRLIKAEEDIERLTDDLNADLPEYTYAGHRYTSAQVKEDVGNRFKRFKTRQATADKLRQMLGARQASLTTAERRMDEMLSAKRQLEVEVENLQARLGALRLAETTSTLALDDSHLSNTRRLLDDIATNIDVQEETLNVDVEYFGEINLDEPNDEDLLDEIASYFGDKDQAEKQEDSSELVAIQLD
;
A
#
# COMPACT_ATOMS: atom_id res chain seq x y z
N MET A 1 -41.33 22.99 41.79
CA MET A 1 -40.35 23.94 41.24
C MET A 1 -38.96 23.33 41.28
N LEU A 2 -38.60 22.48 40.29
CA LEU A 2 -37.27 21.85 40.20
C LEU A 2 -36.94 21.52 38.74
N LYS A 3 -37.05 22.52 37.87
CA LYS A 3 -36.70 22.41 36.43
C LYS A 3 -35.84 23.57 35.92
N LYS A 4 -35.18 24.33 36.82
CA LYS A 4 -34.35 25.49 36.45
C LYS A 4 -33.01 25.58 37.20
N ALA A 5 -32.43 24.45 37.59
CA ALA A 5 -31.15 24.39 38.32
C ALA A 5 -30.08 23.52 37.64
N ILE A 6 -30.17 23.31 36.31
CA ILE A 6 -29.16 22.56 35.52
C ILE A 6 -28.47 23.44 34.46
N VAL A 7 -28.80 24.73 34.38
CA VAL A 7 -28.26 25.61 33.32
C VAL A 7 -27.17 26.58 33.79
N THR A 8 -26.93 26.70 35.11
CA THR A 8 -25.97 27.71 35.61
C THR A 8 -24.69 27.14 36.23
N GLY A 9 -24.50 25.82 36.19
CA GLY A 9 -23.30 25.14 36.71
C GLY A 9 -22.54 24.31 35.66
N GLY A 10 -22.94 24.36 34.40
CA GLY A 10 -22.39 23.52 33.32
C GLY A 10 -21.38 24.19 32.39
N ALA A 11 -21.08 25.49 32.59
CA ALA A 11 -20.34 26.29 31.60
C ALA A 11 -18.89 26.65 31.98
N VAL A 12 -18.39 26.26 33.16
CA VAL A 12 -17.02 26.67 33.59
C VAL A 12 -16.11 25.50 34.01
N ALA A 13 -16.63 24.27 34.08
CA ALA A 13 -15.81 23.08 34.43
C ALA A 13 -15.43 22.19 33.24
N LEU A 14 -15.75 22.59 32.00
CA LEU A 14 -15.38 21.85 30.78
C LEU A 14 -14.39 22.62 29.88
N LEU A 15 -13.83 23.73 30.35
CA LEU A 15 -12.89 24.56 29.60
C LEU A 15 -11.47 24.63 30.22
N SER A 16 -11.13 23.73 31.14
CA SER A 16 -9.81 23.69 31.79
C SER A 16 -9.04 22.38 31.63
N THR A 17 -9.44 21.49 30.71
CA THR A 17 -8.66 20.29 30.35
C THR A 17 -8.28 20.22 28.86
N LEU A 18 -8.43 21.32 28.12
CA LEU A 18 -8.05 21.43 26.70
C LEU A 18 -6.80 22.30 26.51
N ALA A 19 -5.67 21.95 27.13
CA ALA A 19 -4.37 22.54 26.80
C ALA A 19 -3.18 21.70 27.30
N VAL A 20 -3.06 20.46 26.83
CA VAL A 20 -1.74 19.82 26.67
C VAL A 20 -1.70 19.24 25.27
N GLY A 21 -1.00 19.96 24.40
CA GLY A 21 -0.92 19.68 22.97
C GLY A 21 -0.20 18.38 22.66
N LEU A 22 -0.89 17.50 21.94
CA LEU A 22 -0.26 16.61 20.97
C LEU A 22 -0.25 17.37 19.64
N PRO A 23 0.92 17.50 19.00
CA PRO A 23 1.31 16.45 18.07
C PRO A 23 2.83 16.16 18.09
N ALA A 24 3.30 15.38 19.07
CA ALA A 24 4.61 14.71 18.96
C ALA A 24 4.55 13.43 18.09
N VAL A 25 3.47 13.24 17.32
CA VAL A 25 3.28 12.06 16.45
C VAL A 25 3.82 12.31 15.02
N SER A 26 4.16 13.56 14.67
CA SER A 26 4.69 13.87 13.33
C SER A 26 6.22 13.84 13.19
N TYR A 27 6.98 13.73 14.29
CA TYR A 27 8.45 13.63 14.23
C TYR A 27 8.99 12.21 14.44
N LEU A 28 8.22 11.31 15.05
CA LEU A 28 8.58 9.89 15.11
C LEU A 28 8.34 9.13 13.79
N ARG A 29 7.73 9.78 12.79
CA ARG A 29 7.45 9.19 11.48
C ARG A 29 8.55 9.39 10.43
N CYS A 30 9.64 10.10 10.76
CA CYS A 30 10.81 10.24 9.87
C CYS A 30 12.09 9.53 10.35
N GLY A 31 12.04 8.73 11.42
CA GLY A 31 13.25 8.11 12.01
C GLY A 31 13.40 6.59 11.86
N VAL A 32 12.40 5.86 11.37
CA VAL A 32 12.40 4.38 11.44
C VAL A 32 12.49 3.70 10.06
N THR A 33 12.31 4.44 8.95
CA THR A 33 12.42 3.86 7.61
C THR A 33 13.87 3.62 7.16
N SER A 34 14.84 4.40 7.65
CA SER A 34 16.25 4.27 7.24
C SER A 34 17.06 3.23 8.02
N LEU A 35 16.57 2.75 9.16
CA LEU A 35 17.23 1.68 9.93
C LEU A 35 16.90 0.27 9.37
N THR A 36 15.74 0.10 8.73
CA THR A 36 15.39 -1.17 8.09
C THR A 36 16.05 -1.37 6.72
N GLU A 37 16.39 -0.28 6.01
CA GLU A 37 17.12 -0.35 4.75
C GLU A 37 18.57 -0.81 4.95
N SER A 38 19.24 -0.31 5.99
CA SER A 38 20.62 -0.70 6.32
C SER A 38 20.77 -2.17 6.77
N ALA A 39 19.69 -2.79 7.25
CA ALA A 39 19.68 -4.21 7.65
C ALA A 39 19.47 -5.18 6.47
N ASN A 40 18.85 -4.73 5.37
CA ASN A 40 18.61 -5.56 4.19
C ASN A 40 19.88 -5.80 3.34
N ASP A 41 20.83 -4.85 3.37
CA ASP A 41 22.11 -4.98 2.67
C ASP A 41 23.07 -5.96 3.35
N ALA A 42 22.93 -6.20 4.66
CA ALA A 42 23.79 -7.10 5.42
C ALA A 42 23.37 -8.59 5.38
N MET A 43 22.26 -8.94 4.71
CA MET A 43 21.78 -10.33 4.74
C MET A 43 22.53 -11.24 3.76
N PRO A 44 23.03 -12.40 4.22
CA PRO A 44 23.67 -13.40 3.36
C PRO A 44 22.78 -13.82 2.19
N LEU A 45 23.39 -14.03 1.02
CA LEU A 45 22.68 -14.37 -0.23
C LEU A 45 21.88 -15.68 -0.10
N GLU A 46 22.33 -16.62 0.73
CA GLU A 46 21.66 -17.90 0.98
C GLU A 46 20.33 -17.69 1.70
N TRP A 47 20.28 -16.73 2.63
CA TRP A 47 19.06 -16.38 3.33
C TRP A 47 18.06 -15.74 2.36
N LYS A 48 18.53 -14.83 1.49
CA LYS A 48 17.69 -14.21 0.46
C LYS A 48 17.10 -15.26 -0.50
N LEU A 49 17.87 -16.26 -0.92
CA LEU A 49 17.37 -17.37 -1.75
C LEU A 49 16.37 -18.27 -1.01
N LYS A 50 16.62 -18.56 0.28
CA LYS A 50 15.67 -19.32 1.12
C LYS A 50 14.36 -18.56 1.30
N GLN A 51 14.43 -17.25 1.53
CA GLN A 51 13.27 -16.38 1.60
C GLN A 51 12.51 -16.37 0.28
N ALA A 52 13.19 -16.23 -0.86
CA ALA A 52 12.57 -16.31 -2.18
C ALA A 52 11.80 -17.63 -2.38
N ARG A 53 12.41 -18.76 -2.02
CA ARG A 53 11.75 -20.08 -2.07
C ARG A 53 10.51 -20.15 -1.18
N GLN A 54 10.58 -19.57 0.02
CA GLN A 54 9.44 -19.51 0.93
C GLN A 54 8.31 -18.67 0.33
N MET A 55 8.61 -17.47 -0.19
CA MET A 55 7.62 -16.59 -0.84
C MET A 55 6.95 -17.28 -2.03
N ILE A 56 7.70 -18.03 -2.85
CA ILE A 56 7.14 -18.84 -3.94
C ILE A 56 6.22 -19.95 -3.41
N GLY A 57 6.61 -20.58 -2.29
CA GLY A 57 5.79 -21.58 -1.60
C GLY A 57 4.49 -20.99 -1.05
N ASP A 58 4.56 -19.77 -0.53
CA ASP A 58 3.43 -19.02 0.03
C ASP A 58 2.41 -18.57 -1.03
N LEU A 59 2.75 -18.64 -2.33
CA LEU A 59 1.77 -18.46 -3.42
C LEU A 59 0.74 -19.60 -3.48
N LYS A 60 1.06 -20.80 -2.95
CA LYS A 60 0.19 -21.98 -3.02
C LYS A 60 -1.22 -21.75 -2.43
N PRO A 61 -1.41 -21.21 -1.21
CA PRO A 61 -2.74 -20.91 -0.69
C PRO A 61 -3.52 -19.90 -1.53
N GLU A 62 -2.84 -18.91 -2.13
CA GLU A 62 -3.48 -17.94 -3.02
C GLU A 62 -3.97 -18.58 -4.31
N ILE A 63 -3.14 -19.44 -4.91
CA ILE A 63 -3.50 -20.27 -6.07
C ILE A 63 -4.72 -21.13 -5.73
N GLN A 64 -4.74 -21.80 -4.58
CA GLN A 64 -5.88 -22.62 -4.17
C GLN A 64 -7.16 -21.80 -3.99
N LYS A 65 -7.06 -20.59 -3.41
CA LYS A 65 -8.19 -19.67 -3.27
C LYS A 65 -8.73 -19.24 -4.63
N ASN A 66 -7.86 -18.92 -5.58
CA ASN A 66 -8.24 -18.55 -6.94
C ASN A 66 -8.83 -19.74 -7.71
N ALA A 67 -8.25 -20.94 -7.58
CA ALA A 67 -8.78 -22.17 -8.15
C ALA A 67 -10.20 -22.46 -7.66
N LYS A 68 -10.45 -22.31 -6.35
CA LYS A 68 -11.79 -22.47 -5.78
C LYS A 68 -12.78 -21.48 -6.37
N ARG A 69 -12.40 -20.22 -6.53
CA ARG A 69 -13.25 -19.18 -7.15
C ARG A 69 -13.59 -19.54 -8.61
N ILE A 70 -12.60 -19.95 -9.40
CA ILE A 70 -12.81 -20.40 -10.78
C ILE A 70 -13.74 -21.62 -10.82
N ALA A 71 -13.55 -22.60 -9.93
CA ALA A 71 -14.39 -23.78 -9.85
C ALA A 71 -15.85 -23.43 -9.48
N THR A 72 -16.05 -22.50 -8.55
CA THR A 72 -17.39 -21.99 -8.22
C THR A 72 -18.02 -21.31 -9.42
N GLU A 73 -17.30 -20.44 -10.12
CA GLU A 73 -17.80 -19.75 -11.32
C GLU A 73 -18.18 -20.74 -12.42
N LYS A 74 -17.41 -21.81 -12.63
CA LYS A 74 -17.76 -22.89 -13.58
C LYS A 74 -19.12 -23.50 -13.28
N ILE A 75 -19.38 -23.81 -12.01
CA ILE A 75 -20.67 -24.38 -11.58
C ILE A 75 -21.80 -23.37 -11.77
N GLU A 76 -21.56 -22.08 -11.47
CA GLU A 76 -22.54 -21.02 -11.70
C GLU A 76 -22.89 -20.87 -13.18
N VAL A 77 -21.90 -20.92 -14.07
CA VAL A 77 -22.09 -20.94 -15.53
C VAL A 77 -22.93 -22.14 -15.96
N THR A 78 -22.58 -23.37 -15.54
CA THR A 78 -23.38 -24.56 -15.85
C THR A 78 -24.81 -24.45 -15.35
N ARG A 79 -25.02 -23.86 -14.17
CA ARG A 79 -26.37 -23.64 -13.63
C ARG A 79 -27.16 -22.66 -14.48
N LEU A 80 -26.55 -21.56 -14.91
CA LEU A 80 -27.18 -20.57 -15.79
C LEU A 80 -27.48 -21.14 -17.17
N GLU A 81 -26.60 -21.97 -17.73
CA GLU A 81 -26.86 -22.68 -18.99
C GLU A 81 -28.09 -23.58 -18.89
N LYS A 82 -28.22 -24.32 -17.77
CA LYS A 82 -29.40 -25.15 -17.51
C LYS A 82 -30.67 -24.31 -17.39
N GLU A 83 -30.62 -23.22 -16.62
CA GLU A 83 -31.76 -22.31 -16.44
C GLU A 83 -32.21 -21.67 -17.75
N LEU A 84 -31.26 -21.24 -18.58
CA LEU A 84 -31.53 -20.71 -19.91
C LEU A 84 -32.18 -21.78 -20.80
N LYS A 85 -31.65 -23.00 -20.81
CA LYS A 85 -32.20 -24.12 -21.59
C LYS A 85 -33.65 -24.44 -21.18
N GLU A 86 -33.94 -24.48 -19.88
CA GLU A 86 -35.30 -24.69 -19.39
C GLU A 86 -36.23 -23.54 -19.78
N THR A 87 -35.74 -22.30 -19.75
CA THR A 87 -36.49 -21.11 -20.15
C THR A 87 -36.79 -21.13 -21.65
N ASP A 88 -35.82 -21.49 -22.48
CA ASP A 88 -35.96 -21.59 -23.93
C ASP A 88 -36.95 -22.70 -24.32
N GLN A 89 -36.92 -23.85 -23.65
CA GLN A 89 -37.93 -24.89 -23.85
C GLN A 89 -39.34 -24.44 -23.50
N ARG A 90 -39.50 -23.63 -22.44
CA ARG A 90 -40.80 -23.05 -22.08
C ARG A 90 -41.25 -21.97 -23.06
N LEU A 91 -40.32 -21.26 -23.69
CA LEU A 91 -40.62 -20.28 -24.73
C LEU A 91 -41.12 -20.98 -26.00
N ILE A 92 -40.42 -22.01 -26.47
CA ILE A 92 -40.84 -22.79 -27.65
C ILE A 92 -42.27 -23.32 -27.48
N LYS A 93 -42.57 -23.96 -26.34
CA LYS A 93 -43.93 -24.45 -26.06
C LYS A 93 -44.97 -23.33 -26.01
N ALA A 94 -44.61 -22.17 -25.45
CA ALA A 94 -45.52 -21.05 -25.36
C ALA A 94 -45.76 -20.40 -26.73
N GLU A 95 -44.76 -20.42 -27.62
CA GLU A 95 -44.86 -19.99 -29.01
C GLU A 95 -45.80 -20.92 -29.79
N GLU A 96 -45.56 -22.24 -29.75
CA GLU A 96 -46.43 -23.26 -30.36
C GLU A 96 -47.89 -23.14 -29.91
N ASP A 97 -48.14 -22.94 -28.61
CA ASP A 97 -49.47 -22.74 -28.06
C ASP A 97 -50.14 -21.46 -28.60
N ILE A 98 -49.38 -20.36 -28.71
CA ILE A 98 -49.89 -19.09 -29.20
C ILE A 98 -50.19 -19.18 -30.71
N GLU A 99 -49.31 -19.77 -31.49
CA GLU A 99 -49.48 -19.99 -32.92
C GLU A 99 -50.74 -20.82 -33.19
N ARG A 100 -50.88 -21.96 -32.51
CA ARG A 100 -52.07 -22.82 -32.64
C ARG A 100 -53.38 -22.06 -32.37
N LEU A 101 -53.44 -21.31 -31.27
CA LEU A 101 -54.64 -20.55 -30.93
C LEU A 101 -54.90 -19.40 -31.92
N THR A 102 -53.83 -18.82 -32.48
CA THR A 102 -53.93 -17.75 -33.47
C THR A 102 -54.41 -18.29 -34.82
N ASP A 103 -53.92 -19.45 -35.24
CA ASP A 103 -54.35 -20.14 -36.46
C ASP A 103 -55.83 -20.57 -36.36
N ASP A 104 -56.24 -21.13 -35.22
CA ASP A 104 -57.65 -21.47 -34.98
C ASP A 104 -58.55 -20.21 -35.08
N LEU A 105 -58.11 -19.08 -34.51
CA LEU A 105 -58.82 -17.80 -34.58
C LEU A 105 -58.90 -17.25 -36.02
N ASN A 106 -57.86 -17.46 -36.82
CA ASN A 106 -57.82 -17.04 -38.23
C ASN A 106 -58.72 -17.90 -39.13
N ALA A 107 -58.95 -19.16 -38.76
CA ALA A 107 -59.87 -20.06 -39.45
C ALA A 107 -61.35 -19.73 -39.23
N ASP A 108 -61.67 -18.76 -38.36
CA ASP A 108 -63.02 -18.27 -38.02
C ASP A 108 -64.03 -19.39 -37.72
N LEU A 109 -63.61 -20.34 -36.87
CA LEU A 109 -64.45 -21.45 -36.46
C LEU A 109 -65.63 -20.97 -35.60
N PRO A 110 -66.83 -21.58 -35.77
CA PRO A 110 -68.02 -21.18 -35.02
C PRO A 110 -67.95 -21.53 -33.52
N GLU A 111 -67.12 -22.50 -33.13
CA GLU A 111 -66.92 -22.93 -31.75
C GLU A 111 -65.49 -23.44 -31.53
N TYR A 112 -64.87 -23.06 -30.41
CA TYR A 112 -63.50 -23.44 -30.06
C TYR A 112 -63.51 -24.43 -28.90
N THR A 113 -62.93 -25.63 -29.09
CA THR A 113 -62.87 -26.66 -28.05
C THR A 113 -61.44 -27.01 -27.68
N TYR A 114 -61.07 -26.77 -26.42
CA TYR A 114 -59.75 -27.10 -25.87
C TYR A 114 -59.90 -27.91 -24.60
N ALA A 115 -59.17 -29.03 -24.50
CA ALA A 115 -59.18 -29.92 -23.33
C ALA A 115 -60.60 -30.32 -22.83
N GLY A 116 -61.57 -30.44 -23.73
CA GLY A 116 -62.96 -30.79 -23.40
C GLY A 116 -63.85 -29.61 -22.98
N HIS A 117 -63.33 -28.39 -22.97
CA HIS A 117 -64.09 -27.17 -22.67
C HIS A 117 -64.35 -26.34 -23.93
N ARG A 118 -65.50 -25.67 -23.96
CA ARG A 118 -65.97 -24.81 -25.07
C ARG A 118 -65.69 -23.35 -24.73
N TYR A 119 -65.14 -22.62 -25.69
CA TYR A 119 -64.77 -21.21 -25.56
C TYR A 119 -65.33 -20.39 -26.72
N THR A 120 -65.60 -19.12 -26.46
CA THR A 120 -65.97 -18.15 -27.50
C THR A 120 -64.74 -17.53 -28.14
N SER A 121 -64.86 -17.02 -29.37
CA SER A 121 -63.76 -16.30 -30.06
C SER A 121 -63.20 -15.15 -29.21
N ALA A 122 -64.07 -14.40 -28.51
CA ALA A 122 -63.65 -13.32 -27.62
C ALA A 122 -62.78 -13.82 -26.46
N GLN A 123 -63.14 -14.95 -25.83
CA GLN A 123 -62.38 -15.55 -24.74
C GLN A 123 -61.01 -16.06 -25.22
N VAL A 124 -60.96 -16.71 -26.39
CA VAL A 124 -59.71 -17.20 -26.97
C VAL A 124 -58.78 -16.02 -27.33
N LYS A 125 -59.32 -14.96 -27.91
CA LYS A 125 -58.57 -13.74 -28.23
C LYS A 125 -57.98 -13.05 -27.00
N GLU A 126 -58.75 -13.00 -25.90
CA GLU A 126 -58.25 -12.50 -24.62
C GLU A 126 -57.13 -13.39 -24.05
N ASP A 127 -57.30 -14.72 -24.07
CA ASP A 127 -56.28 -15.66 -23.60
C ASP A 127 -54.98 -15.55 -24.40
N VAL A 128 -55.06 -15.52 -25.74
CA VAL A 128 -53.90 -15.30 -26.62
C VAL A 128 -53.20 -13.99 -26.28
N GLY A 129 -53.95 -12.91 -26.09
CA GLY A 129 -53.38 -11.62 -25.67
C GLY A 129 -52.60 -11.70 -24.35
N ASN A 130 -53.14 -12.42 -23.37
CA ASN A 130 -52.50 -12.62 -22.06
C ASN A 130 -51.28 -13.56 -22.15
N ARG A 131 -51.36 -14.62 -22.95
CA ARG A 131 -50.23 -15.52 -23.23
C ARG A 131 -49.09 -14.79 -23.93
N PHE A 132 -49.41 -13.97 -24.93
CA PHE A 132 -48.41 -13.20 -25.67
C PHE A 132 -47.70 -12.17 -24.78
N LYS A 133 -48.42 -11.48 -23.89
CA LYS A 133 -47.80 -10.61 -22.88
C LYS A 133 -46.81 -11.39 -22.00
N ARG A 134 -47.21 -12.56 -21.49
CA ARG A 134 -46.34 -13.43 -20.68
C ARG A 134 -45.14 -13.96 -21.48
N PHE A 135 -45.35 -14.32 -22.74
CA PHE A 135 -44.30 -14.77 -23.66
C PHE A 135 -43.23 -13.67 -23.82
N LYS A 136 -43.63 -12.44 -24.13
CA LYS A 136 -42.71 -11.29 -24.23
C LYS A 136 -41.88 -11.07 -22.97
N THR A 137 -42.52 -11.14 -21.80
CA THR A 137 -41.80 -11.01 -20.53
C THR A 137 -40.77 -12.13 -20.35
N ARG A 138 -41.11 -13.37 -20.67
CA ARG A 138 -40.17 -14.51 -20.59
C ARG A 138 -39.05 -14.41 -21.62
N GLN A 139 -39.35 -13.94 -22.82
CA GLN A 139 -38.36 -13.73 -23.87
C GLN A 139 -37.32 -12.70 -23.42
N ALA A 140 -37.77 -11.56 -22.89
CA ALA A 140 -36.88 -10.56 -22.30
C ALA A 140 -36.04 -11.11 -21.14
N THR A 141 -36.59 -12.03 -20.33
CA THR A 141 -35.83 -12.71 -19.28
C THR A 141 -34.78 -13.66 -19.87
N ALA A 142 -35.12 -14.45 -20.89
CA ALA A 142 -34.18 -15.34 -21.58
C ALA A 142 -33.02 -14.55 -22.21
N ASP A 143 -33.32 -13.40 -22.82
CA ASP A 143 -32.29 -12.54 -23.40
C ASP A 143 -31.33 -12.00 -22.35
N LYS A 144 -31.84 -11.59 -21.19
CA LYS A 144 -30.99 -11.19 -20.04
C LYS A 144 -30.15 -12.35 -19.52
N LEU A 145 -30.70 -13.56 -19.45
CA LEU A 145 -29.96 -14.76 -19.05
C LEU A 145 -28.84 -15.07 -20.06
N ARG A 146 -29.09 -14.96 -21.37
CA ARG A 146 -28.07 -15.12 -22.43
C ARG A 146 -26.94 -14.10 -22.29
N GLN A 147 -27.28 -12.83 -22.08
CA GLN A 147 -26.28 -11.77 -21.88
C GLN A 147 -25.43 -12.04 -20.63
N MET A 148 -26.07 -12.42 -19.52
CA MET A 148 -25.37 -12.76 -18.28
C MET A 148 -24.46 -13.98 -18.46
N LEU A 149 -24.94 -15.01 -19.14
CA LEU A 149 -24.17 -16.22 -19.44
C LEU A 149 -22.94 -15.88 -20.28
N GLY A 150 -23.10 -15.13 -21.37
CA GLY A 150 -21.98 -14.72 -22.23
C GLY A 150 -20.94 -13.89 -21.47
N ALA A 151 -21.38 -12.95 -20.63
CA ALA A 151 -20.48 -12.14 -19.80
C ALA A 151 -19.69 -13.00 -18.80
N ARG A 152 -20.35 -13.96 -18.14
CA ARG A 152 -19.71 -14.88 -17.19
C ARG A 152 -18.76 -15.85 -17.86
N GLN A 153 -19.12 -16.43 -18.99
CA GLN A 153 -18.23 -17.28 -19.79
C GLN A 153 -16.96 -16.51 -20.21
N ALA A 154 -17.09 -15.28 -20.70
CA ALA A 154 -15.94 -14.45 -21.07
C ALA A 154 -15.04 -14.12 -19.85
N SER A 155 -15.65 -13.81 -18.71
CA SER A 155 -14.93 -13.57 -17.45
C SER A 155 -14.21 -14.83 -16.96
N LEU A 156 -14.87 -15.99 -17.05
CA LEU A 156 -14.31 -17.28 -16.68
C LEU A 156 -13.09 -17.62 -17.53
N THR A 157 -13.18 -17.52 -18.85
CA THR A 157 -12.04 -17.76 -19.76
C THR A 157 -10.88 -16.81 -19.46
N THR A 158 -11.17 -15.55 -19.15
CA THR A 158 -10.14 -14.58 -18.74
C THR A 158 -9.48 -14.98 -17.42
N ALA A 159 -10.26 -15.46 -16.45
CA ALA A 159 -9.75 -15.93 -15.17
C ALA A 159 -8.88 -17.19 -15.31
N GLU A 160 -9.28 -18.13 -16.17
CA GLU A 160 -8.50 -19.33 -16.51
C GLU A 160 -7.16 -18.95 -17.13
N ARG A 161 -7.14 -18.06 -18.13
CA ARG A 161 -5.88 -17.60 -18.75
C ARG A 161 -4.94 -16.95 -17.72
N ARG A 162 -5.46 -16.09 -16.86
CA ARG A 162 -4.66 -15.45 -15.80
C ARG A 162 -4.13 -16.46 -14.79
N MET A 163 -4.89 -17.51 -14.49
CA MET A 163 -4.46 -18.60 -13.63
C MET A 163 -3.30 -19.37 -14.25
N ASP A 164 -3.38 -19.67 -15.54
CA ASP A 164 -2.32 -20.36 -16.27
C ASP A 164 -1.03 -19.52 -16.34
N GLU A 165 -1.16 -18.22 -16.61
CA GLU A 165 -0.06 -17.26 -16.57
C GLU A 165 0.60 -17.23 -15.19
N MET A 166 -0.18 -17.17 -14.12
CA MET A 166 0.33 -17.19 -12.74
C MET A 166 1.05 -18.50 -12.41
N LEU A 167 0.51 -19.65 -12.83
CA LEU A 167 1.14 -20.96 -12.64
C LEU A 167 2.45 -21.08 -13.43
N SER A 168 2.48 -20.55 -14.65
CA SER A 168 3.70 -20.49 -15.46
C SER A 168 4.77 -19.61 -14.80
N ALA A 169 4.40 -18.41 -14.37
CA ALA A 169 5.30 -17.50 -13.66
C ALA A 169 5.86 -18.14 -12.38
N LYS A 170 5.03 -18.84 -11.60
CA LYS A 170 5.48 -19.59 -10.43
C LYS A 170 6.57 -20.62 -10.79
N ARG A 171 6.35 -21.45 -11.81
CA ARG A 171 7.35 -22.45 -12.25
C ARG A 171 8.64 -21.79 -12.73
N GLN A 172 8.53 -20.66 -13.43
CA GLN A 172 9.70 -19.90 -13.87
C GLN A 172 10.51 -19.38 -12.67
N LEU A 173 9.85 -18.80 -11.66
CA LEU A 173 10.51 -18.36 -10.43
C LEU A 173 11.20 -19.51 -9.69
N GLU A 174 10.60 -20.71 -9.67
CA GLU A 174 11.23 -21.90 -9.08
C GLU A 174 12.55 -22.25 -9.78
N VAL A 175 12.55 -22.28 -11.12
CA VAL A 175 13.74 -22.55 -11.93
C VAL A 175 14.80 -21.45 -11.75
N GLU A 176 14.39 -20.19 -11.69
CA GLU A 176 15.30 -19.05 -11.47
C GLU A 176 15.99 -19.13 -10.11
N VAL A 177 15.24 -19.45 -9.05
CA VAL A 177 15.81 -19.65 -7.71
C VAL A 177 16.78 -20.82 -7.69
N GLU A 178 16.48 -21.93 -8.37
CA GLU A 178 17.39 -23.07 -8.47
C GLU A 178 18.68 -22.73 -9.22
N ASN A 179 18.60 -22.00 -10.32
CA ASN A 179 19.76 -21.50 -11.07
C ASN A 179 20.62 -20.54 -10.21
N LEU A 180 20.00 -19.61 -9.48
CA LEU A 180 20.72 -18.70 -8.59
C LEU A 180 21.39 -19.45 -7.44
N GLN A 181 20.74 -20.48 -6.89
CA GLN A 181 21.32 -21.34 -5.87
C GLN A 181 22.54 -22.11 -6.40
N ALA A 182 22.49 -22.62 -7.63
CA ALA A 182 23.62 -23.28 -8.27
C ALA A 182 24.80 -22.31 -8.48
N ARG A 183 24.53 -21.08 -8.93
CA ARG A 183 25.54 -20.03 -9.11
C ARG A 183 26.22 -19.65 -7.80
N LEU A 184 25.44 -19.50 -6.73
CA LEU A 184 25.98 -19.21 -5.40
C LEU A 184 26.86 -20.37 -4.88
N GLY A 185 26.45 -21.61 -5.13
CA GLY A 185 27.26 -22.79 -4.80
C GLY A 185 28.59 -22.83 -5.56
N ALA A 186 28.57 -22.51 -6.87
CA ALA A 186 29.77 -22.42 -7.69
C ALA A 186 30.71 -21.29 -7.23
N LEU A 187 30.16 -20.13 -6.86
CA LEU A 187 30.92 -19.00 -6.32
C LEU A 187 31.64 -19.39 -5.02
N ARG A 188 30.95 -20.03 -4.07
CA ARG A 188 31.55 -20.52 -2.83
C ARG A 188 32.64 -21.57 -3.07
N LEU A 189 32.45 -22.46 -4.04
CA LEU A 189 33.50 -23.39 -4.44
C LEU A 189 34.71 -22.64 -5.02
N ALA A 190 34.48 -21.62 -5.86
CA ALA A 190 35.56 -20.79 -6.37
C ALA A 190 36.29 -20.04 -5.25
N GLU A 191 35.59 -19.43 -4.29
CA GLU A 191 36.18 -18.76 -3.11
C GLU A 191 37.04 -19.71 -2.26
N THR A 192 36.54 -20.92 -2.00
CA THR A 192 37.29 -21.93 -1.23
C THR A 192 38.51 -22.47 -1.98
N THR A 193 38.44 -22.59 -3.31
CA THR A 193 39.58 -22.98 -4.15
C THR A 193 40.54 -21.82 -4.42
N SER A 194 40.08 -20.56 -4.35
CA SER A 194 40.93 -19.38 -4.47
C SER A 194 41.71 -19.20 -3.17
N THR A 195 42.80 -19.92 -3.06
CA THR A 195 43.79 -19.80 -1.98
C THR A 195 44.63 -18.52 -2.15
N LEU A 196 43.99 -17.38 -2.43
CA LEU A 196 44.65 -16.09 -2.26
C LEU A 196 44.38 -15.64 -0.82
N ALA A 197 45.16 -16.21 0.11
CA ALA A 197 45.18 -15.78 1.49
C ALA A 197 45.83 -14.38 1.57
N LEU A 198 45.08 -13.34 1.23
CA LEU A 198 45.44 -11.98 1.58
C LEU A 198 45.07 -11.79 3.06
N ASP A 199 46.10 -11.84 3.90
CA ASP A 199 45.99 -11.65 5.34
C ASP A 199 45.84 -10.16 5.68
N ASP A 200 44.60 -9.69 5.78
CA ASP A 200 44.26 -8.31 6.19
C ASP A 200 44.40 -8.08 7.70
N SER A 201 44.81 -9.09 8.49
CA SER A 201 45.00 -8.93 9.93
C SER A 201 46.08 -7.88 10.25
N HIS A 202 47.13 -7.82 9.43
CA HIS A 202 48.19 -6.81 9.53
C HIS A 202 47.67 -5.40 9.23
N LEU A 203 46.80 -5.23 8.23
CA LEU A 203 46.25 -3.93 7.87
C LEU A 203 45.26 -3.42 8.93
N SER A 204 44.40 -4.30 9.46
CA SER A 204 43.46 -3.99 10.54
C SER A 204 44.17 -3.61 11.84
N ASN A 205 45.23 -4.36 12.21
CA ASN A 205 46.05 -4.03 13.37
C ASN A 205 46.80 -2.70 13.17
N THR A 206 47.26 -2.41 11.94
CA THR A 206 47.93 -1.14 11.62
C THR A 206 46.97 0.05 11.75
N ARG A 207 45.72 -0.07 11.29
CA ARG A 207 44.71 1.00 11.47
C ARG A 207 44.40 1.25 12.94
N ARG A 208 44.22 0.19 13.73
CA ARG A 208 43.98 0.31 15.18
C ARG A 208 45.14 1.01 15.89
N LEU A 209 46.39 0.66 15.53
CA LEU A 209 47.57 1.34 16.05
C LEU A 209 47.61 2.83 15.66
N LEU A 210 47.22 3.18 14.43
CA LEU A 210 47.13 4.58 14.01
C LEU A 210 46.08 5.36 14.80
N ASP A 211 44.90 4.78 15.03
CA ASP A 211 43.82 5.41 15.81
C ASP A 211 44.24 5.61 17.28
N ASP A 212 44.95 4.63 17.86
CA ASP A 212 45.51 4.74 19.21
C ASP A 212 46.57 5.85 19.32
N ILE A 213 47.42 6.01 18.29
CA ILE A 213 48.40 7.09 18.21
C ILE A 213 47.70 8.44 18.08
N ALA A 214 46.71 8.58 17.20
CA ALA A 214 45.95 9.81 17.03
C ALA A 214 45.28 10.24 18.34
N THR A 215 44.63 9.31 19.03
CA THR A 215 44.00 9.54 20.33
C THR A 215 45.01 10.03 21.38
N ASN A 216 46.24 9.48 21.38
CA ASN A 216 47.28 9.89 22.32
C ASN A 216 47.82 11.29 22.01
N ILE A 217 47.92 11.65 20.73
CA ILE A 217 48.26 13.02 20.30
C ILE A 217 47.18 14.00 20.78
N ASP A 218 45.90 13.69 20.56
CA ASP A 218 44.79 14.54 21.00
C ASP A 218 44.81 14.76 22.53
N VAL A 219 45.09 13.71 23.30
CA VAL A 219 45.24 13.81 24.77
C VAL A 219 46.47 14.63 25.16
N GLN A 220 47.58 14.51 24.44
CA GLN A 220 48.78 15.33 24.70
C GLN A 220 48.57 16.79 24.34
N GLU A 221 47.87 17.08 23.25
CA GLU A 221 47.47 18.44 22.89
C GLU A 221 46.53 19.04 23.94
N GLU A 222 45.52 18.29 24.37
CA GLU A 222 44.61 18.73 25.44
C GLU A 222 45.37 18.95 26.77
N THR A 223 46.29 18.07 27.14
CA THR A 223 47.09 18.25 28.38
C THR A 223 48.08 19.40 28.30
N LEU A 224 48.68 19.67 27.14
CA LEU A 224 49.47 20.90 26.91
C LEU A 224 48.61 22.16 26.99
N ASN A 225 47.35 22.07 26.56
CA ASN A 225 46.38 23.16 26.68
C ASN A 225 45.90 23.35 28.13
N VAL A 226 45.88 22.28 28.92
CA VAL A 226 45.41 22.27 30.33
C VAL A 226 46.48 22.71 31.35
N ASP A 227 47.78 22.68 31.02
CA ASP A 227 48.86 23.03 31.97
C ASP A 227 49.21 24.54 32.07
N VAL A 228 48.45 25.45 31.44
CA VAL A 228 48.66 26.91 31.56
C VAL A 228 47.58 27.61 32.38
N GLU A 229 46.47 26.94 32.67
CA GLU A 229 45.31 27.57 33.30
C GLU A 229 44.81 26.66 34.42
N TYR A 230 45.51 26.63 35.57
CA TYR A 230 44.95 26.44 36.92
C TYR A 230 46.07 26.24 37.97
N PHE A 231 46.71 27.33 38.39
CA PHE A 231 47.29 27.41 39.75
C PHE A 231 46.80 28.69 40.44
N GLY A 232 45.82 28.51 41.33
CA GLY A 232 45.81 29.09 42.69
C GLY A 232 45.22 30.48 42.92
N GLU A 233 43.91 30.52 43.25
CA GLU A 233 43.24 31.23 44.37
C GLU A 233 43.41 32.77 44.55
N ILE A 234 42.42 33.62 44.90
CA ILE A 234 41.11 33.54 45.58
C ILE A 234 40.21 34.65 44.98
N ASN A 235 38.90 34.46 44.83
CA ASN A 235 37.95 35.58 44.77
C ASN A 235 36.74 35.33 45.68
N LEU A 236 36.47 36.30 46.57
CA LEU A 236 35.38 36.34 47.52
C LEU A 236 34.33 37.35 47.02
N ASP A 237 33.08 36.97 47.19
CA ASP A 237 31.88 37.80 47.17
C ASP A 237 31.29 38.19 45.79
N GLU A 238 30.09 37.67 45.56
CA GLU A 238 29.03 38.30 44.75
C GLU A 238 27.86 38.66 45.69
N PRO A 239 26.99 39.62 45.34
CA PRO A 239 27.21 40.84 44.56
C PRO A 239 26.53 42.07 45.23
N ASN A 240 26.69 43.28 44.67
CA ASN A 240 25.60 44.25 44.74
C ASN A 240 25.59 45.21 43.53
N ASP A 241 24.41 45.29 42.94
CA ASP A 241 23.98 46.26 41.93
C ASP A 241 23.95 47.68 42.53
N GLU A 242 24.60 48.64 41.87
CA GLU A 242 24.11 50.02 41.66
C GLU A 242 25.09 50.75 40.71
N ASP A 243 24.54 51.53 39.76
CA ASP A 243 25.21 52.41 38.76
C ASP A 243 25.49 51.93 37.32
N LEU A 244 24.59 51.11 36.78
CA LEU A 244 24.42 50.92 35.32
C LEU A 244 23.98 52.19 34.54
N LEU A 245 23.77 53.35 35.17
CA LEU A 245 23.33 54.58 34.49
C LEU A 245 24.48 55.54 34.16
N ASP A 246 25.60 55.51 34.90
CA ASP A 246 26.75 56.37 34.65
C ASP A 246 27.70 55.80 33.57
N GLU A 247 27.72 54.48 33.38
CA GLU A 247 28.50 53.81 32.32
C GLU A 247 27.88 54.00 30.91
N ILE A 248 26.54 54.13 30.83
CA ILE A 248 25.81 54.43 29.60
C ILE A 248 26.15 55.84 29.07
N ALA A 249 26.39 56.82 29.96
CA ALA A 249 26.75 58.18 29.56
C ALA A 249 28.20 58.29 29.04
N SER A 250 29.09 57.40 29.49
CA SER A 250 30.49 57.30 29.01
C SER A 250 30.58 56.62 27.64
N TYR A 251 29.83 55.54 27.41
CA TYR A 251 29.92 54.72 26.20
C TYR A 251 29.29 55.36 24.94
N PHE A 252 28.21 56.15 25.09
CA PHE A 252 27.64 56.90 23.96
C PHE A 252 28.44 58.17 23.60
N GLY A 253 29.42 58.57 24.42
CA GLY A 253 30.35 59.66 24.13
C GLY A 253 31.50 59.28 23.18
N ASP A 254 31.77 57.98 23.00
CA ASP A 254 32.82 57.49 22.07
C ASP A 254 32.29 57.19 20.65
N LYS A 255 30.95 57.35 20.45
CA LYS A 255 30.30 57.28 19.13
C LYS A 255 30.61 58.47 18.20
N ASP A 256 31.30 59.50 18.67
CA ASP A 256 31.70 60.65 17.84
C ASP A 256 33.06 60.48 17.13
N GLN A 257 33.76 59.34 17.27
CA GLN A 257 35.02 59.09 16.54
C GLN A 257 35.03 57.86 15.60
N ALA A 258 33.96 57.05 15.58
CA ALA A 258 33.86 55.87 14.71
C ALA A 258 33.24 56.16 13.32
N GLU A 259 32.84 57.39 13.03
CA GLU A 259 32.22 57.81 11.75
C GLU A 259 33.22 58.02 10.58
N LYS A 260 34.38 57.32 10.56
CA LYS A 260 35.41 57.56 9.54
C LYS A 260 36.15 56.38 8.92
N GLN A 261 35.78 55.13 9.18
CA GLN A 261 36.49 54.01 8.54
C GLN A 261 35.63 52.79 8.25
N GLU A 262 34.40 53.03 7.79
CA GLU A 262 33.53 52.01 7.19
C GLU A 262 33.66 51.94 5.65
N ASP A 263 34.64 52.62 5.03
CA ASP A 263 34.59 52.89 3.58
C ASP A 263 35.85 52.53 2.75
N SER A 264 36.65 51.50 3.09
CA SER A 264 37.83 51.26 2.23
C SER A 264 38.48 49.89 2.05
N SER A 265 37.95 48.73 2.47
CA SER A 265 38.69 47.47 2.20
C SER A 265 37.90 46.24 1.77
N GLU A 266 36.56 46.27 1.72
CA GLU A 266 35.79 45.13 1.20
C GLU A 266 35.70 45.06 -0.33
N LEU A 267 36.41 45.92 -1.06
CA LEU A 267 36.39 45.89 -2.52
C LEU A 267 37.81 46.06 -3.05
N VAL A 268 38.12 45.27 -4.07
CA VAL A 268 39.33 45.32 -4.91
C VAL A 268 40.48 44.51 -4.30
N ALA A 269 41.05 43.49 -4.90
CA ALA A 269 40.95 42.88 -6.22
C ALA A 269 42.02 41.77 -6.21
N ILE A 270 41.75 40.59 -6.77
CA ILE A 270 42.28 40.22 -8.08
C ILE A 270 43.81 40.32 -8.13
N GLN A 271 44.45 39.16 -8.02
CA GLN A 271 45.40 38.62 -9.01
C GLN A 271 46.69 39.39 -9.34
N LEU A 272 47.68 38.59 -9.77
CA LEU A 272 49.01 38.92 -10.32
C LEU A 272 50.10 39.08 -9.25
N ASP A 273 51.18 38.31 -9.26
CA ASP A 273 51.92 37.72 -10.40
C ASP A 273 51.95 36.18 -10.46
#